data_AF-A0A531JKV6-F1
#
_entry.id   AF-A0A531JKV6-F1
#
_cell.length_a   1.000
_cell.length_b   1.000
_cell.length_c   1.000
_cell.angle_alpha   90.00
_cell.angle_beta   90.00
_cell.angle_gamma   90.00
#
_symmetry.space_group_name_H-M   'P 1'
#
loop_
_entity.id
_entity.type
_entity.pdbx_description
1 polymer ?
#
loop_
_entity_poly.entity_id
_entity_poly.type
_entity_poly.pdbx_seq_one_letter_code
_entity_poly.pdbx_strand_id
1 'polypeptide(L)'
;SAPRGRLRVNSYVPFGQHRLIPLLPRFLERYPEIAVDLVLTDNVIDLMAERADVAIRAGPLGESRLVARKLGQSRLVVVAAPSYIRTHGALQTPADLDRHNRMGFCFVRHVDGWS
;
A
#
# COMPACT_ATOMS: atom_id res chain seq x y z
N SER A 1 1.52 23.25 23.52
CA SER A 1 0.58 22.18 23.95
C SER A 1 1.06 20.84 23.41
N ALA A 2 0.89 19.75 24.16
CA ALA A 2 1.13 18.41 23.63
C ALA A 2 0.00 18.00 22.65
N PRO A 3 0.31 17.24 21.58
CA PRO A 3 -0.70 16.65 20.70
C PRO A 3 -1.63 15.70 21.46
N ARG A 4 -2.95 15.79 21.20
CA ARG A 4 -3.99 14.96 21.84
C ARG A 4 -5.21 14.79 20.94
N GLY A 5 -6.01 13.77 21.20
CA GLY A 5 -7.26 13.49 20.48
C GLY A 5 -7.19 12.26 19.58
N ARG A 6 -8.14 12.12 18.67
CA ARG A 6 -8.26 10.96 17.78
C ARG A 6 -7.65 11.27 16.42
N LEU A 7 -6.74 10.40 15.96
CA LEU A 7 -6.14 10.44 14.63
C LEU A 7 -6.66 9.28 13.79
N ARG A 8 -7.40 9.58 12.71
CA ARG A 8 -7.91 8.59 11.76
C ARG A 8 -6.93 8.42 10.61
N VAL A 9 -6.29 7.26 10.56
CA VAL A 9 -5.30 6.91 9.55
C VAL A 9 -5.88 5.85 8.62
N ASN A 10 -5.82 6.12 7.33
CA ASN A 10 -6.13 5.15 6.31
C ASN A 10 -4.87 4.78 5.52
N SER A 11 -4.63 3.49 5.29
CA SER A 11 -3.46 3.02 4.54
C SER A 11 -3.79 1.82 3.65
N TYR A 12 -3.00 1.63 2.58
CA TYR A 12 -2.96 0.35 1.87
C TYR A 12 -2.37 -0.75 2.77
N VAL A 13 -2.82 -1.99 2.57
CA VAL A 13 -2.65 -3.10 3.52
C VAL A 13 -1.18 -3.44 3.77
N PRO A 14 -0.32 -3.64 2.73
CA PRO A 14 1.09 -3.92 2.94
C PRO A 14 1.83 -2.88 3.79
N PHE A 15 1.59 -1.57 3.57
CA PHE A 15 2.27 -0.53 4.34
C PHE A 15 1.75 -0.45 5.77
N GLY A 16 0.45 -0.65 5.95
CA GLY A 16 -0.17 -0.78 7.27
C GLY A 16 0.50 -1.87 8.11
N GLN A 17 0.57 -3.08 7.54
CA GLN A 17 1.10 -4.26 8.21
C GLN A 17 2.62 -4.19 8.44
N HIS A 18 3.40 -3.80 7.43
CA HIS A 18 4.86 -3.87 7.51
C HIS A 18 5.53 -2.59 8.05
N ARG A 19 4.83 -1.45 8.06
CA ARG A 19 5.41 -0.17 8.48
C ARG A 19 4.64 0.54 9.56
N LEU A 20 3.32 0.71 9.45
CA LEU A 20 2.57 1.50 10.44
C LEU A 20 2.41 0.75 11.76
N ILE A 21 1.84 -0.45 11.73
CA ILE A 21 1.56 -1.23 12.95
C ILE A 21 2.82 -1.43 13.80
N PRO A 22 3.99 -1.80 13.24
CA PRO A 22 5.22 -1.90 14.03
C PRO A 22 5.71 -0.58 14.66
N LEU A 23 5.31 0.57 14.10
CA LEU A 23 5.70 1.90 14.62
C LEU A 23 4.71 2.46 15.65
N LEU A 24 3.47 1.94 15.70
CA LEU A 24 2.42 2.46 16.57
C LEU A 24 2.79 2.45 18.06
N PRO A 25 3.39 1.39 18.64
CA PRO A 25 3.73 1.39 20.07
C PRO A 25 4.61 2.58 20.46
N ARG A 26 5.71 2.78 19.71
CA ARG A 26 6.64 3.91 19.93
C ARG A 26 5.98 5.26 19.72
N PHE A 27 5.03 5.35 18.78
CA PHE A 27 4.27 6.58 18.55
C PHE A 27 3.34 6.90 19.71
N LEU A 28 2.61 5.90 20.22
CA LEU A 28 1.66 6.05 21.34
C LEU A 28 2.38 6.28 22.67
N GLU A 29 3.56 5.68 22.88
CA GLU A 29 4.44 6.00 24.02
C GLU A 29 4.87 7.47 24.02
N ARG A 30 5.17 8.01 22.83
CA ARG A 30 5.56 9.42 22.67
C ARG A 30 4.38 10.38 22.81
N TYR A 31 3.18 9.95 22.42
CA TYR A 31 1.96 10.76 22.42
C TYR A 31 0.80 10.00 23.11
N PRO A 32 0.83 9.87 24.45
CA PRO A 32 -0.10 9.02 25.19
C PRO A 32 -1.55 9.52 25.18
N GLU A 33 -1.78 10.80 24.87
CA GLU A 33 -3.12 11.39 24.74
C GLU A 33 -3.69 11.26 23.32
N ILE A 34 -3.00 10.60 22.39
CA ILE A 34 -3.51 10.30 21.06
C ILE A 34 -4.11 8.89 21.02
N ALA A 35 -5.34 8.78 20.51
CA ALA A 35 -5.92 7.52 20.06
C ALA A 35 -5.80 7.42 18.53
N VAL A 36 -5.44 6.24 18.01
CA VAL A 36 -5.33 6.01 16.56
C VAL A 36 -6.41 5.05 16.10
N ASP A 37 -7.23 5.50 15.15
CA ASP A 37 -8.12 4.64 14.38
C ASP A 37 -7.42 4.30 13.07
N LEU A 38 -7.00 3.04 12.89
CA LEU A 38 -6.30 2.59 11.70
C LEU A 38 -7.21 1.73 10.81
N VAL A 39 -7.46 2.17 9.59
CA VAL A 39 -8.16 1.39 8.55
C VAL A 39 -7.17 0.98 7.47
N LEU A 40 -7.11 -0.34 7.20
CA LEU A 40 -6.28 -0.91 6.16
C LEU A 40 -7.14 -1.44 5.03
N THR A 41 -6.99 -0.86 3.83
CA THR A 41 -7.74 -1.28 2.64
C THR A 41 -6.96 -0.98 1.37
N ASP A 42 -6.96 -1.93 0.44
CA ASP A 42 -6.34 -1.76 -0.89
C ASP A 42 -7.31 -1.20 -1.94
N ASN A 43 -8.58 -1.00 -1.56
CA ASN A 43 -9.53 -0.31 -2.43
C ASN A 43 -9.10 1.16 -2.63
N VAL A 44 -9.34 1.65 -3.86
CA VAL A 44 -9.33 3.09 -4.14
C VAL A 44 -10.54 3.68 -3.42
N ILE A 45 -10.29 4.49 -2.40
CA ILE A 45 -11.35 5.14 -1.62
C ILE A 45 -11.28 6.64 -1.84
N ASP A 46 -12.44 7.30 -1.76
CA ASP A 46 -12.48 8.73 -1.54
C ASP A 46 -12.13 9.01 -0.07
N LEU A 47 -10.93 9.56 0.13
CA LEU A 47 -10.39 9.89 1.45
C LEU A 47 -11.26 10.91 2.21
N MET A 48 -11.96 11.78 1.49
CA MET A 48 -12.87 12.76 2.07
C MET A 48 -14.16 12.10 2.57
N ALA A 49 -14.67 11.12 1.83
CA ALA A 49 -15.85 10.36 2.22
C ALA A 49 -15.60 9.49 3.48
N GLU A 50 -14.39 8.92 3.60
CA GLU A 50 -14.04 8.08 4.76
C GLU A 50 -13.62 8.85 6.02
N ARG A 51 -13.64 10.21 5.99
CA ARG A 51 -13.29 11.07 7.13
C ARG A 51 -11.91 10.75 7.73
N ALA A 52 -10.94 10.39 6.90
CA ALA A 52 -9.57 10.17 7.33
C ALA A 52 -8.84 11.50 7.51
N ASP A 53 -8.04 11.61 8.57
CA ASP A 53 -7.16 12.77 8.78
C ASP A 53 -5.88 12.63 7.94
N VAL A 54 -5.40 11.39 7.79
CA VAL A 54 -4.20 11.06 7.01
C VAL A 54 -4.44 9.81 6.18
N ALA A 55 -4.02 9.88 4.92
CA ALA A 55 -4.02 8.75 4.01
C ALA A 55 -2.62 8.41 3.53
N ILE A 56 -2.26 7.13 3.56
CA ILE A 56 -0.99 6.64 3.04
C ILE A 56 -1.29 5.67 1.91
N ARG A 57 -0.94 6.07 0.68
CA ARG A 57 -1.25 5.33 -0.54
C ARG A 57 -0.02 5.19 -1.43
N ALA A 58 -0.03 4.15 -2.27
CA ALA A 58 0.98 3.91 -3.29
C ALA A 58 0.38 4.15 -4.68
N GLY A 59 1.14 4.82 -5.53
CA GLY A 59 0.70 5.19 -6.87
C GLY A 59 0.65 6.70 -7.07
N PRO A 60 0.38 7.14 -8.31
CA PRO A 60 0.20 8.55 -8.59
C PRO A 60 -0.97 9.11 -7.79
N LEU A 61 -0.83 10.33 -7.30
CA LEU A 61 -1.94 11.09 -6.76
C LEU A 61 -2.67 11.73 -7.95
N GLY A 62 -3.96 11.43 -8.11
CA GLY A 62 -4.80 12.15 -9.07
C GLY A 62 -5.00 13.61 -8.66
N GLU A 63 -5.78 14.37 -9.43
CA GLU A 63 -6.12 15.74 -9.04
C GLU A 63 -6.83 15.74 -7.68
N SER A 64 -6.29 16.50 -6.74
CA SER A 64 -6.79 16.57 -5.38
C SER A 64 -6.47 17.90 -4.74
N ARG A 65 -7.36 18.35 -3.84
CA ARG A 65 -7.11 19.49 -2.94
C ARG A 65 -6.28 19.10 -1.71
N LEU A 66 -5.86 17.85 -1.60
CA LEU A 66 -5.08 17.33 -0.47
C LEU A 66 -3.62 17.79 -0.56
N VAL A 67 -3.02 18.02 0.61
CA VAL A 67 -1.57 18.20 0.72
C VAL A 67 -0.90 16.82 0.63
N ALA A 68 -0.05 16.64 -0.36
CA ALA A 68 0.67 15.39 -0.59
C ALA A 68 2.13 15.48 -0.11
N ARG A 69 2.62 14.42 0.53
CA ARG A 69 4.03 14.27 0.88
C ARG A 69 4.54 12.90 0.45
N LYS A 70 5.60 12.87 -0.37
CA LYS A 70 6.28 11.63 -0.74
C LYS A 70 6.96 11.02 0.50
N LEU A 71 6.57 9.79 0.86
CA LEU A 71 7.18 9.04 1.97
C LEU A 71 8.30 8.10 1.51
N GLY A 72 8.27 7.69 0.24
CA GLY A 72 9.24 6.77 -0.32
C GLY A 72 8.83 6.29 -1.71
N GLN A 73 9.55 5.28 -2.20
CA GLN A 73 9.26 4.58 -3.44
C GLN A 73 9.75 3.13 -3.32
N SER A 74 9.08 2.21 -4.02
CA SER A 74 9.47 0.81 -4.14
C SER A 74 9.52 0.41 -5.61
N ARG A 75 10.32 -0.62 -5.93
CA ARG A 75 10.33 -1.22 -7.27
C ARG A 75 9.32 -2.36 -7.31
N LEU A 76 8.59 -2.46 -8.41
CA LEU A 76 7.82 -3.66 -8.72
C LEU A 76 8.77 -4.68 -9.36
N VAL A 77 8.70 -5.93 -8.91
CA VAL A 77 9.48 -7.04 -9.47
C VAL A 77 8.56 -8.22 -9.74
N VAL A 78 8.78 -8.88 -10.87
CA VAL A 78 8.12 -10.14 -11.19
C VAL A 78 8.85 -11.25 -10.46
N VAL A 79 8.10 -12.06 -9.72
CA VAL A 79 8.63 -13.20 -8.97
C VAL A 79 7.80 -14.44 -9.23
N ALA A 80 8.42 -15.60 -9.11
CA ALA A 80 7.77 -16.88 -9.20
C ALA A 80 8.32 -17.82 -8.12
N ALA A 81 7.50 -18.77 -7.66
CA ALA A 81 7.98 -19.80 -6.76
C ALA A 81 9.06 -20.65 -7.47
N PRO A 82 10.15 -21.06 -6.80
CA PRO A 82 11.17 -21.92 -7.41
C PRO A 82 10.59 -23.23 -7.99
N SER A 83 9.57 -23.78 -7.34
CA SER A 83 8.83 -24.95 -7.82
C SER A 83 8.13 -24.69 -9.16
N TYR A 84 7.53 -23.52 -9.32
CA TYR A 84 6.83 -23.14 -10.55
C TYR A 84 7.79 -23.08 -11.75
N ILE A 85 8.94 -22.44 -11.57
CA ILE A 85 9.98 -22.31 -12.61
C ILE A 85 10.57 -23.67 -13.00
N ARG A 86 10.80 -24.56 -12.04
CA ARG A 86 11.29 -25.92 -12.33
C ARG A 86 10.33 -26.74 -13.19
N THR A 87 9.01 -26.51 -13.05
CA THR A 87 7.99 -27.22 -13.83
C THR A 87 7.70 -26.54 -15.18
N HIS A 88 7.73 -25.21 -15.24
CA HIS A 88 7.27 -24.45 -16.41
C HIS A 88 8.39 -23.79 -17.23
N GLY A 89 9.65 -23.90 -16.78
CA GLY A 89 10.79 -23.19 -17.37
C GLY A 89 10.94 -21.77 -16.84
N ALA A 90 12.11 -21.17 -17.11
CA ALA A 90 12.44 -19.81 -16.69
C ALA A 90 12.08 -18.79 -17.78
N LEU A 91 11.51 -17.66 -17.36
CA LEU A 91 11.26 -16.48 -18.18
C LEU A 91 12.61 -15.87 -18.62
N GLN A 92 12.84 -15.69 -19.92
CA GLN A 92 14.03 -15.00 -20.48
C GLN A 92 13.69 -13.60 -20.97
N THR A 93 12.47 -13.41 -21.45
CA THR A 93 11.93 -12.16 -21.98
C THR A 93 10.57 -11.83 -21.36
N PRO A 94 10.14 -10.56 -21.34
CA PRO A 94 8.79 -10.22 -20.91
C PRO A 94 7.68 -10.94 -21.69
N ALA A 95 7.90 -11.23 -22.98
CA ALA A 95 6.94 -11.93 -23.83
C ALA A 95 6.66 -13.38 -23.37
N ASP A 96 7.58 -13.99 -22.62
CA ASP A 96 7.38 -15.34 -22.10
C ASP A 96 6.20 -15.40 -21.11
N LEU A 97 5.83 -14.27 -20.48
CA LEU A 97 4.72 -14.18 -19.52
C LEU A 97 3.38 -14.65 -20.09
N ASP A 98 3.17 -14.54 -21.40
CA ASP A 98 1.93 -15.00 -22.04
C ASP A 98 1.76 -16.52 -22.01
N ARG A 99 2.85 -17.26 -21.77
CA ARG A 99 2.86 -18.73 -21.66
C ARG A 99 2.82 -19.21 -20.21
N HIS A 100 2.82 -18.28 -19.24
CA HIS A 100 2.82 -18.58 -17.82
C HIS A 100 1.50 -18.19 -17.15
N ASN A 101 1.19 -18.87 -16.04
CA ASN A 101 0.08 -18.50 -15.19
C ASN A 101 0.45 -17.25 -14.39
N ARG A 102 -0.33 -16.18 -14.56
CA ARG A 102 -0.06 -14.86 -13.97
C ARG A 102 -1.02 -14.60 -12.83
N MET A 103 -0.48 -14.13 -11.71
CA MET A 103 -1.29 -13.62 -10.60
C MET A 103 -1.29 -12.10 -10.63
N GLY A 104 -2.46 -11.52 -10.89
CA GLY A 104 -2.70 -10.08 -10.84
C GLY A 104 -3.54 -9.68 -9.63
N PHE A 105 -3.72 -8.36 -9.45
CA PHE A 105 -4.70 -7.84 -8.50
C PHE A 105 -6.11 -8.08 -9.03
N CYS A 106 -7.04 -8.41 -8.13
CA CYS A 106 -8.47 -8.55 -8.43
C CYS A 106 -9.28 -7.26 -8.12
N PHE A 107 -8.59 -6.13 -7.95
CA PHE A 107 -9.18 -4.83 -7.64
C PHE A 107 -8.46 -3.72 -8.41
N VAL A 108 -9.16 -2.59 -8.58
CA VAL A 108 -8.66 -1.45 -9.37
C VAL A 108 -7.40 -0.87 -8.73
N ARG A 109 -6.37 -0.63 -9.55
CA ARG A 109 -5.14 0.07 -9.18
C ARG A 109 -4.89 1.19 -10.16
N HIS A 110 -4.18 2.22 -9.72
CA HIS A 110 -3.73 3.32 -10.59
C HIS A 110 -2.61 2.92 -11.57
N VAL A 111 -2.06 1.71 -11.45
CA VAL A 111 -1.02 1.18 -12.35
C VAL A 111 -1.46 -0.21 -12.77
N ASP A 112 -1.61 -0.41 -14.09
CA ASP A 112 -1.91 -1.72 -14.67
C ASP A 112 -0.69 -2.64 -14.52
N GLY A 113 -0.94 -3.89 -14.10
CA GLY A 113 0.11 -4.77 -13.60
C GLY A 113 1.03 -5.35 -14.67
N TRP A 114 0.48 -5.71 -15.83
CA TRP A 114 1.16 -6.51 -16.87
C TRP A 114 1.03 -5.85 -18.25
N SER A 115 1.34 -4.55 -18.34
CA SER A 115 1.48 -3.80 -19.60
C SER A 115 2.95 -3.68 -20.01
#